data_AF-A0A5T1YTA7-F1
#
_entry.id   AF-A0A5T1YTA7-F1
#
_cell.length_a   1.000
_cell.length_b   1.000
_cell.length_c   1.000
_cell.angle_alpha   90.00
_cell.angle_beta   90.00
_cell.angle_gamma   90.00
#
_symmetry.space_group_name_H-M   'P 1'
#
loop_
_entity.id
_entity.type
_entity.pdbx_description
1 polymer ?
#
loop_
_entity_poly.entity_id
_entity_poly.type
_entity_poly.pdbx_seq_one_letter_code
_entity_poly.pdbx_strand_id
1 'polypeptide(L)' 'MLINQSFEIDSCDDVELNIKRTSKLEYRISYDDEKEIKAIVFIIGGYGANAN' A
#
# COMPACT_ATOMS: atom_id res chain seq x y z
N MET A 1 -6.51 -11.21 -17.94
CA MET A 1 -5.07 -10.91 -17.98
C MET A 1 -4.67 -10.48 -16.59
N LEU A 2 -3.58 -11.05 -16.07
CA LEU A 2 -3.11 -10.67 -14.75
C LEU A 2 -2.52 -9.26 -14.79
N ILE A 3 -3.21 -8.32 -14.17
CA ILE A 3 -2.77 -6.93 -14.01
C ILE A 3 -2.04 -6.82 -12.68
N ASN A 4 -0.88 -6.15 -12.70
CA ASN A 4 -0.11 -5.83 -11.51
C ASN A 4 0.41 -4.40 -11.61
N GLN A 5 -0.09 -3.53 -10.75
CA GLN A 5 0.20 -2.10 -10.75
C GLN A 5 0.70 -1.67 -9.37
N SER A 6 1.77 -0.89 -9.36
CA SER A 6 2.31 -0.25 -8.16
C SER A 6 2.00 1.24 -8.21
N PHE A 7 1.62 1.79 -7.07
CA PHE A 7 1.29 3.19 -6.88
C PHE A 7 2.03 3.74 -5.67
N GLU A 8 2.29 5.05 -5.70
CA GLU A 8 2.88 5.77 -4.59
C GLU A 8 1.93 6.90 -4.17
N ILE A 9 1.70 7.03 -2.87
CA ILE A 9 0.95 8.15 -2.28
C ILE A 9 1.78 8.86 -1.23
N ASP A 10 1.44 10.12 -0.97
CA ASP A 10 2.08 10.88 0.09
C ASP A 10 1.73 10.25 1.46
N SER A 11 2.76 10.10 2.30
CA SER A 11 2.56 9.66 3.68
C SER A 11 2.08 10.81 4.55
N CYS A 12 1.56 10.48 5.73
CA CYS A 12 1.17 11.47 6.73
C CYS A 12 2.33 11.73 7.69
N ASP A 13 2.48 12.98 8.12
CA ASP A 13 3.41 13.36 9.18
C ASP A 13 2.99 12.73 10.51
N ASP A 14 3.97 12.22 11.26
CA ASP A 14 3.75 11.72 12.61
C ASP A 14 3.79 12.90 13.58
N VAL A 15 2.60 13.44 13.87
CA VAL A 15 2.42 14.60 14.74
C VAL A 15 2.79 14.28 16.19
N GLU A 16 2.57 13.05 16.64
CA GLU A 16 2.83 12.62 18.02
C GLU A 16 4.34 12.55 18.29
N LEU A 17 5.12 12.13 17.29
CA LEU A 17 6.58 12.02 17.38
C LEU A 17 7.32 13.22 16.77
N ASN A 18 6.60 14.21 16.23
CA ASN A 18 7.15 15.37 15.51
C ASN A 18 8.08 14.95 14.34
N ILE A 19 7.74 13.87 13.64
CA ILE A 19 8.50 13.33 12.50
C ILE A 19 7.77 13.69 11.22
N LYS A 20 8.43 14.43 10.33
CA LYS A 20 7.94 14.65 8.97
C LYS A 20 8.26 13.44 8.09
N ARG A 21 7.24 12.81 7.52
CA ARG A 21 7.46 11.67 6.62
C ARG A 21 7.55 12.16 5.18
N THR A 22 8.78 12.19 4.66
CA THR A 22 9.05 12.50 3.25
C THR A 22 8.97 11.26 2.36
N SER A 23 9.02 10.07 2.94
CA SER A 23 8.90 8.80 2.22
C SER A 23 7.46 8.61 1.75
N LYS A 24 7.28 8.28 0.47
CA LYS A 24 5.98 7.90 -0.07
C LYS A 24 5.60 6.49 0.39
N LEU A 25 4.29 6.25 0.51
CA LEU A 25 3.75 4.92 0.77
C LEU A 25 3.50 4.23 -0.57
N GLU A 26 4.15 3.08 -0.78
CA GLU A 26 3.88 2.21 -1.92
C GLU A 26 2.71 1.27 -1.58
N TYR A 27 1.77 1.12 -2.50
CA TYR A 27 0.82 0.02 -2.48
C TYR A 27 0.67 -0.61 -3.85
N ARG A 28 0.30 -1.89 -3.86
CA ARG A 28 0.18 -2.69 -5.07
C ARG A 28 -1.25 -3.21 -5.24
N ILE A 29 -1.78 -3.08 -6.45
CA ILE A 29 -3.05 -3.67 -6.83
C ILE A 29 -2.76 -4.78 -7.85
N SER A 30 -3.26 -5.98 -7.57
CA SER A 30 -3.15 -7.12 -8.47
C SER A 30 -4.51 -7.79 -8.63
N TYR A 31 -4.96 -7.96 -9.88
CA TYR A 31 -6.24 -8.58 -10.21
C TYR A 31 -6.20 -9.20 -11.61
N ASP A 32 -7.17 -10.06 -11.90
CA ASP A 32 -7.36 -10.64 -13.23
C ASP A 32 -8.59 -10.00 -13.87
N ASP A 33 -8.40 -9.19 -14.90
CA ASP A 33 -9.46 -8.41 -15.55
C ASP A 33 -10.40 -9.25 -16.43
N GLU A 34 -10.06 -10.52 -16.68
CA GLU A 34 -10.92 -11.48 -17.38
C GLU A 34 -11.95 -12.15 -16.45
N LYS A 35 -11.81 -11.98 -15.13
CA LYS A 35 -12.68 -12.60 -14.12
C LYS A 35 -13.57 -11.58 -13.44
N GLU A 36 -14.79 -11.99 -13.13
CA GLU A 36 -15.69 -11.19 -12.30
C GLU A 36 -15.11 -11.02 -10.88
N ILE A 37 -15.08 -9.78 -10.40
CA ILE A 37 -14.58 -9.44 -9.07
C ILE A 37 -15.58 -9.93 -8.01
N LYS A 38 -15.12 -10.83 -7.15
CA LYS A 38 -15.95 -11.38 -6.04
C LYS A 38 -15.69 -10.73 -4.69
N ALA A 39 -14.46 -10.29 -4.47
CA ALA A 39 -14.02 -9.71 -3.21
C ALA A 39 -12.80 -8.81 -3.41
N ILE A 40 -12.58 -7.89 -2.47
CA ILE A 40 -11.39 -7.06 -2.37
C ILE A 40 -10.66 -7.49 -1.09
N VAL A 41 -9.38 -7.83 -1.21
CA VAL A 41 -8.55 -8.25 -0.09
C VAL A 41 -7.49 -7.18 0.17
N PHE A 42 -7.45 -6.68 1.40
CA PHE A 42 -6.44 -5.73 1.85
C PHE A 42 -5.37 -6.48 2.66
N ILE A 43 -4.11 -6.34 2.26
CA ILE A 43 -2.96 -6.88 2.98
C ILE A 43 -2.22 -5.69 3.60
N ILE A 44 -2.32 -5.55 4.91
CA ILE A 44 -1.66 -4.48 5.66
C ILE A 44 -0.51 -5.11 6.44
N GLY A 45 0.71 -4.61 6.23
CA GLY A 45 1.88 -5.05 6.99
C GLY A 45 1.70 -4.74 8.48
N GLY A 46 2.08 -5.69 9.34
CA GLY A 46 2.09 -5.47 10.78
C GLY A 46 3.09 -4.40 11.22
N TYR A 47 3.03 -4.03 12.50
CA TYR A 47 4.01 -3.12 13.09
C TYR A 47 5.44 -3.67 12.91
N GLY A 48 6.34 -2.86 12.36
CA GLY A 48 7.72 -3.25 12.08
C GLY A 48 7.94 -4.03 10.77
N ALA A 49 6.93 -4.20 9.92
CA ALA A 49 7.08 -4.90 8.63
C ALA A 49 8.15 -4.27 7.70
N ASN A 50 8.42 -2.97 7.85
CA ASN A 50 9.47 -2.22 7.13
C ASN A 50 10.54 -1.67 8.09
N ALA A 51 10.91 -2.40 9.15
CA ALA A 51 11.94 -1.96 10.10
C ALA A 51 13.40 -2.11 9.61
N ASN A 52 13.61 -2.55 8.36
CA ASN A 52 14.93 -2.79 7.76
C ASN A 52 15.15 -1.93 6.52
#